data_AF-A0A2M3ZMA1-F1
#
_entry.id   AF-A0A2M3ZMA1-F1
#
_cell.length_a   1.000
_cell.length_b   1.000
_cell.length_c   1.000
_cell.angle_alpha   90.00
_cell.angle_beta   90.00
_cell.angle_gamma   90.00
#
_symmetry.space_group_name_H-M   'P 1'
#
loop_
_entity.id
_entity.type
_entity.pdbx_description
1 polymer ?
#
loop_
_entity_poly.entity_id
_entity_poly.type
_entity_poly.pdbx_seq_one_letter_code
_entity_poly.pdbx_strand_id
1 'polypeptide(L)'
;MLIGLLTIARIAFVPAMLLCNITQHHNFPVLIHSDYIFTVLMAAFALSNGYLANVALIGAPRSVEPHEKEMASSMMAAFLGIGLACGSAISLMIIEWIK
;
A
#
# COMPACT_ATOMS: atom_id res chain seq x y z
N MET A 1 11.92 1.97 13.31
CA MET A 1 12.76 1.70 12.12
C MET A 1 12.25 0.51 11.31
N LEU A 2 12.07 -0.67 11.90
CA LEU A 2 11.60 -1.88 11.19
C LEU A 2 10.25 -1.70 10.46
N ILE A 3 9.25 -1.10 11.10
CA ILE A 3 7.92 -0.85 10.50
C ILE A 3 8.04 0.00 9.22
N GLY A 4 8.90 1.02 9.23
CA GLY A 4 9.14 1.88 8.07
C GLY A 4 9.79 1.11 6.92
N LEU A 5 10.80 0.27 7.21
CA LEU A 5 11.46 -0.56 6.20
C LEU A 5 10.47 -1.54 5.56
N LEU A 6 9.68 -2.26 6.37
CA LEU A 6 8.65 -3.17 5.87
C LEU A 6 7.57 -2.43 5.06
N THR A 7 7.24 -1.20 5.45
CA THR A 7 6.28 -0.36 4.71
C THR A 7 6.79 -0.02 3.32
N ILE A 8 8.07 0.37 3.19
CA ILE A 8 8.72 0.69 1.91
C ILE A 8 8.86 -0.56 1.04
N ALA A 9 9.22 -1.71 1.63
CA ALA A 9 9.34 -2.97 0.91
C ALA A 9 8.05 -3.36 0.17
N ARG A 10 6.88 -2.91 0.63
CA ARG A 10 5.60 -3.18 -0.04
C ARG A 10 5.45 -2.52 -1.40
N ILE A 11 6.23 -1.48 -1.70
CA ILE A 11 6.22 -0.85 -3.02
C ILE A 11 6.56 -1.89 -4.11
N ALA A 12 7.35 -2.93 -3.79
CA ALA A 12 7.68 -4.02 -4.71
C ALA A 12 6.47 -4.89 -5.09
N PHE A 13 5.38 -4.92 -4.30
CA PHE A 13 4.17 -5.66 -4.68
C PHE A 13 3.44 -5.01 -5.86
N VAL A 14 3.51 -3.68 -6.01
CA VAL A 14 2.84 -2.95 -7.10
C VAL A 14 3.31 -3.40 -8.49
N PRO A 15 4.63 -3.37 -8.83
CA PRO A 15 5.10 -3.88 -10.11
C PRO A 15 4.90 -5.39 -10.25
N ALA A 16 5.02 -6.16 -9.17
CA ALA A 16 4.78 -7.61 -9.22
C ALA A 16 3.32 -7.94 -9.61
N MET A 17 2.35 -7.17 -9.10
CA MET A 17 0.93 -7.29 -9.48
C MET A 17 0.69 -6.80 -10.91
N LEU A 18 1.34 -5.72 -11.36
CA LEU A 18 1.22 -5.20 -12.73
C LEU A 18 1.77 -6.18 -13.80
N LEU A 19 2.75 -7.00 -13.45
CA LEU A 19 3.32 -8.04 -14.33
C LEU A 19 2.50 -9.34 -14.38
N CYS A 20 1.44 -9.45 -13.57
CA CYS A 20 0.49 -10.55 -13.64
C CYS A 20 -0.45 -10.38 -14.85
N ASN A 21 -1.20 -11.44 -15.17
CA ASN A 21 -2.05 -11.55 -16.35
C ASN A 21 -3.21 -10.53 -16.38
N ILE A 22 -2.91 -9.29 -16.76
CA ILE A 22 -3.92 -8.28 -17.03
C ILE A 22 -4.23 -8.34 -18.52
N THR A 23 -5.38 -8.93 -18.85
CA THR A 23 -5.79 -9.41 -20.18
C THR A 23 -6.02 -8.30 -21.24
N GLN A 24 -5.60 -7.05 -20.99
CA GLN A 24 -5.99 -5.87 -21.77
C GLN A 24 -4.82 -5.02 -22.31
N HIS A 25 -3.55 -5.40 -22.12
CA HIS A 25 -2.42 -4.53 -22.48
C HIS A 25 -1.68 -4.98 -23.74
N HIS A 26 -1.60 -4.09 -24.75
CA HIS A 26 -0.83 -4.30 -25.99
C HIS A 26 0.69 -4.04 -25.81
N ASN A 27 1.10 -3.30 -24.77
CA ASN A 27 2.48 -2.80 -24.61
C ASN A 27 3.24 -3.34 -23.37
N PHE A 28 2.63 -4.15 -22.52
CA PHE A 28 3.28 -4.66 -21.30
C PHE A 28 3.42 -6.19 -21.30
N PRO A 29 4.62 -6.76 -21.04
CA PRO A 29 4.82 -8.19 -21.06
C PRO A 29 4.18 -8.85 -19.82
N VAL A 30 3.27 -9.80 -20.06
CA VAL A 30 2.73 -10.67 -19.01
C VAL A 30 3.79 -11.72 -18.67
N LEU A 31 4.38 -11.61 -17.47
CA LEU A 31 5.35 -12.62 -16.98
C LEU A 31 4.63 -13.74 -16.21
N ILE A 32 3.57 -13.40 -15.46
CA ILE A 32 2.88 -14.33 -14.58
C ILE A 32 1.47 -14.57 -15.11
N HIS A 33 1.25 -15.74 -15.72
CA HIS A 33 -0.02 -16.12 -16.35
C HIS A 33 -1.05 -16.74 -15.39
N SER A 34 -0.64 -17.03 -14.14
CA SER A 34 -1.47 -17.74 -13.17
C SER A 34 -2.21 -16.79 -12.22
N ASP A 35 -3.53 -16.80 -12.27
CA ASP A 35 -4.41 -16.00 -11.40
C ASP A 35 -4.26 -16.39 -9.91
N TYR A 36 -3.82 -17.62 -9.64
CA TYR A 36 -3.51 -18.08 -8.28
C TYR A 36 -2.37 -17.28 -7.66
N ILE A 37 -1.32 -16.99 -8.44
CA ILE A 37 -0.16 -16.22 -7.96
C ILE A 37 -0.58 -14.77 -7.69
N PHE A 38 -1.39 -14.18 -8.57
CA PHE A 38 -1.96 -12.86 -8.34
C PHE A 38 -2.78 -12.80 -7.05
N THR A 39 -3.65 -13.79 -6.81
CA THR A 39 -4.47 -13.88 -5.60
C THR A 39 -3.63 -13.98 -4.33
N VAL A 40 -2.57 -14.80 -4.35
CA VAL A 40 -1.65 -14.93 -3.21
C VAL A 40 -0.89 -13.63 -2.94
N LEU A 41 -0.40 -12.95 -3.98
CA LEU A 41 0.27 -11.65 -3.84
C LEU A 41 -0.67 -10.58 -3.28
N MET A 42 -1.92 -10.54 -3.77
CA MET A 42 -2.96 -9.64 -3.26
C MET A 42 -3.27 -9.92 -1.79
N ALA A 43 -3.42 -11.17 -1.40
CA ALA A 43 -3.64 -11.55 0.00
C ALA A 43 -2.45 -11.15 0.89
N ALA A 44 -1.22 -11.41 0.46
CA ALA A 44 -0.02 -11.03 1.21
C ALA A 44 0.11 -9.50 1.37
N PHE A 45 -0.17 -8.73 0.31
CA PHE A 45 -0.19 -7.28 0.35
C PHE A 45 -1.29 -6.74 1.29
N ALA A 46 -2.50 -7.26 1.21
CA ALA A 46 -3.61 -6.86 2.07
C ALA A 46 -3.33 -7.16 3.55
N LEU A 47 -2.85 -8.36 3.87
CA LEU A 47 -2.53 -8.78 5.23
C LEU A 47 -1.39 -7.95 5.83
N SER A 48 -0.30 -7.76 5.07
CA SER A 48 0.83 -6.92 5.51
C SER A 48 0.40 -5.46 5.71
N ASN A 49 -0.51 -4.94 4.88
CA ASN A 49 -1.06 -3.61 5.06
C ASN A 49 -1.92 -3.46 6.30
N GLY A 50 -2.87 -4.38 6.53
CA GLY A 50 -3.68 -4.36 7.74
C GLY A 50 -2.85 -4.44 9.01
N TYR A 51 -1.86 -5.33 9.04
CA TYR A 51 -1.00 -5.51 10.21
C TYR A 51 -0.14 -4.28 10.49
N LEU A 52 0.62 -3.78 9.50
CA LEU A 52 1.53 -2.64 9.69
C LEU A 52 0.76 -1.35 10.00
N ALA A 53 -0.38 -1.11 9.34
CA ALA A 53 -1.21 0.07 9.60
C ALA A 53 -1.76 0.05 11.04
N ASN A 54 -2.24 -1.10 11.51
CA ASN A 54 -2.78 -1.21 12.87
C ASN A 54 -1.69 -1.01 13.93
N VAL A 55 -0.51 -1.61 13.74
CA VAL A 55 0.64 -1.41 14.64
C VAL A 55 1.06 0.05 14.66
N ALA A 56 1.08 0.75 13.51
CA ALA A 56 1.40 2.16 13.45
C ALA A 56 0.33 3.01 14.18
N LEU A 57 -0.96 2.81 13.88
CA LEU A 57 -2.09 3.56 14.44
C LEU A 57 -2.22 3.41 15.96
N ILE A 58 -1.90 2.24 16.49
CA ILE A 58 -1.87 2.02 17.95
C ILE A 58 -0.57 2.56 18.56
N GLY A 59 0.56 2.40 17.86
CA GLY A 59 1.88 2.74 18.36
C GLY A 59 2.14 4.24 18.46
N ALA A 60 1.71 5.04 17.49
CA ALA A 60 2.02 6.46 17.46
C ALA A 60 1.43 7.25 18.64
N PRO A 61 0.12 7.17 18.96
CA PRO A 61 -0.45 7.88 20.12
C PRO A 61 0.06 7.31 21.45
N ARG A 62 0.63 6.10 21.49
CA ARG A 62 1.31 5.56 22.68
C ARG A 62 2.74 6.09 22.86
N SER A 63 3.34 6.64 21.81
CA SER A 63 4.71 7.14 21.82
C SER A 63 4.81 8.62 22.21
N VAL A 64 3.67 9.29 22.41
CA VAL A 64 3.58 10.69 22.82
C VAL A 64 3.02 10.82 24.24
N GLU A 65 3.19 12.00 24.83
CA GLU A 65 2.65 12.32 26.15
C GLU A 65 1.11 12.28 26.15
N PRO A 66 0.46 12.00 27.30
CA PRO A 66 -0.99 11.84 27.38
C PRO A 66 -1.82 13.00 26.82
N HIS A 67 -1.33 14.23 26.94
CA HIS A 67 -2.03 15.43 26.45
C HIS A 67 -1.94 15.59 24.93
N GLU A 68 -0.90 15.03 24.29
CA GLU A 68 -0.68 15.10 22.84
C GLU A 68 -1.32 13.94 22.08
N LYS A 69 -1.89 12.94 22.76
CA LYS A 69 -2.42 11.72 22.13
C LYS A 69 -3.53 11.99 21.13
N GLU A 70 -4.43 12.92 21.45
CA GLU A 70 -5.55 13.29 20.59
C GLU A 70 -5.05 14.00 19.32
N MET A 71 -4.08 14.91 19.47
CA MET A 71 -3.44 15.58 18.35
C MET A 71 -2.68 14.58 17.47
N ALA A 72 -1.89 13.69 18.07
CA ALA A 72 -1.17 12.65 17.34
C ALA A 72 -2.15 11.77 16.53
N SER A 73 -3.24 11.30 17.15
CA SER A 73 -4.24 10.48 16.47
C SER A 73 -4.94 11.21 15.31
N SER A 74 -5.25 12.50 15.46
CA SER A 74 -5.88 13.29 14.39
C SER A 74 -4.91 13.52 13.22
N MET A 75 -3.64 13.79 13.49
CA MET A 75 -2.60 13.89 12.46
C MET A 75 -2.45 12.58 11.68
N MET A 76 -2.46 11.43 12.36
CA MET A 76 -2.40 10.12 11.70
C MET A 76 -3.55 9.91 10.72
N ALA A 77 -4.78 10.26 11.10
CA ALA A 77 -5.94 10.14 10.23
C ALA A 77 -5.82 11.08 9.00
N ALA A 78 -5.32 12.30 9.20
CA ALA A 78 -5.09 13.24 8.11
C ALA A 78 -4.06 12.72 7.10
N PHE A 79 -2.90 12.24 7.57
CA PHE A 79 -1.86 11.68 6.69
C PHE A 79 -2.30 10.40 5.99
N LEU A 80 -3.11 9.56 6.65
CA LEU A 80 -3.73 8.41 6.01
C LEU A 80 -4.64 8.85 4.86
N GLY A 81 -5.49 9.86 5.07
CA GLY A 81 -6.35 10.43 4.04
C GLY A 81 -5.57 10.99 2.85
N ILE A 82 -4.49 11.74 3.12
CA ILE A 82 -3.58 12.25 2.08
C ILE A 82 -2.96 11.09 1.29
N GLY A 83 -2.47 10.06 1.99
CA GLY A 83 -1.87 8.88 1.36
C GLY A 83 -2.85 8.14 0.44
N LEU A 84 -4.11 8.00 0.85
CA LEU A 84 -5.16 7.39 0.02
C LEU A 84 -5.49 8.24 -1.21
N ALA A 85 -5.59 9.56 -1.05
CA ALA A 85 -5.83 10.48 -2.16
C ALA A 85 -4.68 10.46 -3.18
N CYS A 86 -3.43 10.58 -2.72
CA CYS A 86 -2.25 10.48 -3.57
C CYS A 86 -2.15 9.11 -4.25
N GLY A 87 -2.42 8.01 -3.52
CA GLY A 87 -2.41 6.66 -4.08
C GLY A 87 -3.43 6.48 -5.20
N SER A 88 -4.63 7.04 -5.04
CA SER A 88 -5.67 7.05 -6.08
C SER A 88 -5.21 7.80 -7.34
N ALA A 89 -4.66 9.01 -7.16
CA ALA A 89 -4.14 9.80 -8.28
C ALA A 89 -3.01 9.07 -9.03
N ILE A 90 -2.04 8.49 -8.31
CA ILE A 90 -0.94 7.72 -8.90
C ILE A 90 -1.48 6.50 -9.66
N SER A 91 -2.48 5.80 -9.09
CA SER A 91 -3.09 4.65 -9.77
C SER A 91 -3.71 5.04 -11.11
N LEU A 92 -4.37 6.20 -11.21
CA LEU A 92 -4.92 6.69 -12.48
C LEU A 92 -3.80 7.00 -13.49
N MET A 93 -2.73 7.68 -13.05
CA MET A 93 -1.58 7.96 -13.91
C MET A 93 -0.92 6.68 -14.43
N ILE A 94 -0.79 5.65 -13.58
CA ILE A 94 -0.25 4.33 -14.00
C ILE A 94 -1.15 3.70 -15.06
N ILE A 95 -2.47 3.71 -14.86
CA ILE A 95 -3.43 3.14 -15.82
C ILE A 95 -3.37 3.88 -17.17
N GLU A 96 -3.28 5.20 -17.15
CA GLU A 96 -3.11 6.01 -18.36
C GLU A 96 -1.78 5.76 -19.08
N TRP A 97 -0.70 5.53 -18.33
CA TRP A 97 0.62 5.25 -18.89
C TRP A 97 0.73 3.85 -19.52
N ILE A 98 0.01 2.87 -18.97
CA ILE A 98 0.02 1.47 -19.46
C ILE A 98 -0.94 1.27 -20.66
N LYS A 99 -1.96 2.12 -20.80
CA LYS A 99 -2.85 2.13 -21.98
C LYS A 99 -2.09 2.52 -23.26
#